data_AF-A0A381L1C7-F1
#
_entry.id   AF-A0A381L1C7-F1
#
_cell.length_a   1.000
_cell.length_b   1.000
_cell.length_c   1.000
_cell.angle_alpha   90.00
_cell.angle_beta   90.00
_cell.angle_gamma   90.00
#
_symmetry.space_group_name_H-M   'P 1'
#
loop_
_entity.id
_entity.type
_entity.pdbx_description
1 polymer ?
#
loop_
_entity_poly.entity_id
_entity_poly.type
_entity_poly.pdbx_seq_one_letter_code
_entity_poly.pdbx_strand_id
1 'polypeptide(L)'
;MRPMSKVLFALNAFFMGQIIALSTFMPVRPPAIPLAVSSPYLNVLQFAGNSGDTKGYLAGQWPQFWAGQTLGWAGMIRVDNTAYTWMGVPGPQLVTQTSFEYTSTKSIFTMNAADKIELRVTFLSPVTPDNIERQSLIFSYLNVEVTSLDGNPHDVQLYADISAEWVAGDHSSVAQWEFGSTDDGISYHKVYRQTQLLFSETADQADWGNWYWSTKNRNGLTHQSGSDKIVRGAFINNGNLDNTEDTNFRPINRDFPVFGHSI
;
A
#
# COMPACT_ATOMS: atom_id res chain seq x y z
N MET A 1 0.67 16.46 -74.84
CA MET A 1 0.20 15.69 -73.67
C MET A 1 1.36 15.57 -72.69
N ARG A 2 1.23 16.12 -71.48
CA ARG A 2 2.30 16.25 -70.46
C ARG A 2 2.50 14.92 -69.70
N PRO A 3 3.72 14.58 -69.24
CA PRO A 3 3.92 13.45 -68.36
C PRO A 3 3.57 13.83 -66.91
N MET A 4 2.90 12.91 -66.22
CA MET A 4 2.42 13.08 -64.85
C MET A 4 3.48 12.52 -63.88
N SER A 5 4.11 13.41 -63.10
CA SER A 5 5.03 13.06 -62.02
C SER A 5 4.25 12.52 -60.82
N LYS A 6 4.55 11.29 -60.38
CA LYS A 6 4.07 10.74 -59.11
C LYS A 6 5.11 11.03 -58.03
N VAL A 7 4.78 11.94 -57.13
CA VAL A 7 5.56 12.20 -55.91
C VAL A 7 5.07 11.21 -54.85
N LEU A 8 5.98 10.35 -54.37
CA LEU A 8 5.72 9.38 -53.30
C LEU A 8 6.14 10.02 -51.97
N PHE A 9 5.19 10.30 -51.07
CA PHE A 9 5.49 10.71 -49.70
C PHE A 9 5.71 9.47 -48.85
N ALA A 10 6.93 9.28 -48.34
CA ALA A 10 7.23 8.29 -47.31
C ALA A 10 6.93 8.91 -45.93
N LEU A 11 5.91 8.39 -45.24
CA LEU A 11 5.57 8.76 -43.88
C LEU A 11 6.45 7.91 -42.93
N ASN A 12 7.52 8.49 -42.38
CA ASN A 12 8.30 7.86 -41.32
C ASN A 12 7.56 8.02 -39.98
N ALA A 13 6.81 7.00 -39.58
CA ALA A 13 6.27 6.91 -38.23
C ALA A 13 7.41 6.47 -37.27
N PHE A 14 7.93 7.41 -36.49
CA PHE A 14 8.77 7.09 -35.32
C PHE A 14 7.88 6.50 -34.23
N PHE A 15 7.87 5.18 -34.09
CA PHE A 15 7.35 4.52 -32.89
C PHE A 15 8.38 4.72 -31.77
N MET A 16 8.15 5.68 -30.86
CA MET A 16 8.78 5.64 -29.55
C MET A 16 8.17 4.47 -28.78
N GLY A 17 8.82 3.31 -28.81
CA GLY A 17 8.50 2.24 -27.88
C GLY A 17 8.90 2.67 -26.47
N GLN A 18 7.95 2.70 -25.54
CA GLN A 18 8.29 2.80 -24.13
C GLN A 18 9.11 1.55 -23.74
N ILE A 19 10.37 1.76 -23.36
CA ILE A 19 11.20 0.71 -22.76
C ILE A 19 10.67 0.52 -21.35
N ILE A 20 9.85 -0.51 -21.12
CA ILE A 20 9.53 -0.95 -19.76
C ILE A 20 10.77 -1.68 -19.24
N ALA A 21 11.60 -0.97 -18.47
CA ALA A 21 12.71 -1.61 -17.77
C ALA A 21 12.15 -2.57 -16.70
N LEU A 22 12.62 -3.81 -16.71
CA LEU A 22 12.29 -4.78 -15.65
C LEU A 22 12.92 -4.34 -14.33
N SER A 23 12.15 -4.38 -13.23
CA SER A 23 12.69 -4.14 -11.88
C SER A 23 13.93 -4.98 -11.60
N THR A 24 14.95 -4.37 -11.02
CA THR A 24 16.11 -5.09 -10.47
C THR A 24 15.82 -5.58 -9.05
N PHE A 25 16.56 -6.60 -8.59
CA PHE A 25 16.39 -7.21 -7.27
C PHE A 25 17.76 -7.45 -6.63
N MET A 26 17.92 -7.10 -5.35
CA MET A 26 19.17 -7.28 -4.61
C MET A 26 18.90 -7.79 -3.18
N PRO A 27 19.68 -8.77 -2.67
CA PRO A 27 20.74 -9.56 -3.34
C PRO A 27 20.23 -10.58 -4.38
N VAL A 28 18.97 -11.01 -4.28
CA VAL A 28 18.29 -11.88 -5.25
C VAL A 28 16.80 -11.54 -5.24
N ARG A 29 16.01 -12.01 -6.21
CA ARG A 29 14.56 -11.95 -6.11
C ARG A 29 14.05 -13.06 -5.18
N PRO A 30 13.56 -12.77 -3.96
CA PRO A 30 13.02 -13.79 -3.08
C PRO A 30 11.65 -14.27 -3.59
N PRO A 31 11.23 -15.51 -3.28
CA PRO A 31 9.90 -16.01 -3.64
C PRO A 31 8.77 -15.41 -2.79
N ALA A 32 9.10 -14.85 -1.63
CA ALA A 32 8.20 -14.12 -0.74
C ALA A 32 8.98 -12.98 -0.08
N ILE A 33 8.46 -11.76 -0.18
CA ILE A 33 9.07 -10.56 0.38
C ILE A 33 8.36 -10.23 1.70
N PRO A 34 9.07 -10.13 2.84
CA PRO A 34 8.45 -9.73 4.09
C PRO A 34 8.08 -8.24 4.06
N LEU A 35 6.80 -7.92 4.29
CA LEU A 35 6.33 -6.53 4.42
C LEU A 35 6.12 -6.14 5.88
N ALA A 36 5.51 -7.01 6.68
CA ALA A 36 5.38 -6.77 8.12
C ALA A 36 5.42 -8.10 8.86
N VAL A 37 6.60 -8.45 9.38
CA VAL A 37 6.85 -9.74 10.03
C VAL A 37 7.50 -9.49 11.39
N SER A 38 6.75 -9.73 12.46
CA SER A 38 7.26 -9.61 13.84
C SER A 38 6.68 -10.63 14.82
N SER A 39 5.62 -11.36 14.45
CA SER A 39 5.01 -12.43 15.25
C SER A 39 4.25 -13.40 14.34
N PRO A 40 3.74 -14.54 14.85
CA PRO A 40 2.87 -15.42 14.05
C PRO A 40 1.61 -14.72 13.51
N TYR A 41 1.07 -13.75 14.24
CA TYR A 41 -0.15 -13.00 13.85
C TYR A 41 0.14 -11.70 13.10
N LEU A 42 1.34 -11.13 13.22
CA LEU A 42 1.84 -10.07 12.33
C LEU A 42 2.87 -10.67 11.37
N ASN A 43 2.37 -11.29 10.30
CA ASN A 43 3.16 -11.96 9.28
C ASN A 43 2.57 -11.74 7.88
N VAL A 44 2.96 -10.63 7.27
CA VAL A 44 2.46 -10.16 5.98
C VAL A 44 3.56 -10.23 4.93
N LEU A 45 3.27 -10.93 3.83
CA LEU A 45 4.20 -11.25 2.76
C LEU A 45 3.66 -10.76 1.42
N GLN A 46 4.56 -10.27 0.57
CA GLN A 46 4.31 -10.12 -0.86
C GLN A 46 4.91 -11.32 -1.59
N PHE A 47 4.06 -12.20 -2.11
CA PHE A 47 4.54 -13.35 -2.88
C PHE A 47 5.05 -12.94 -4.27
N ALA A 48 6.09 -13.65 -4.70
CA ALA A 48 6.81 -13.46 -5.94
C ALA A 48 7.12 -14.84 -6.56
N GLY A 49 6.08 -15.56 -6.97
CA GLY A 49 6.16 -16.96 -7.45
C GLY A 49 6.21 -17.13 -8.97
N ASN A 50 6.42 -18.39 -9.42
CA ASN A 50 6.50 -18.79 -10.84
C ASN A 50 5.15 -18.95 -11.56
N SER A 51 4.02 -18.88 -10.84
CA SER A 51 2.68 -19.09 -11.40
C SER A 51 1.79 -17.88 -11.10
N GLY A 52 1.82 -16.90 -12.00
CA GLY A 52 1.04 -15.67 -11.92
C GLY A 52 1.89 -14.42 -12.11
N ASP A 53 1.26 -13.32 -12.53
CA ASP A 53 1.86 -12.00 -12.79
C ASP A 53 2.56 -11.33 -11.60
N THR A 54 2.74 -12.05 -10.49
CA THR A 54 3.31 -11.56 -9.24
C THR A 54 4.84 -11.50 -9.35
N LYS A 55 5.35 -10.45 -10.01
CA LYS A 55 6.79 -10.29 -10.33
C LYS A 55 7.65 -9.86 -9.14
N GLY A 56 7.14 -9.97 -7.90
CA GLY A 56 7.72 -9.31 -6.73
C GLY A 56 7.49 -7.80 -6.75
N TYR A 57 6.39 -7.36 -7.37
CA TYR A 57 5.99 -5.96 -7.43
C TYR A 57 5.00 -5.67 -6.31
N LEU A 58 5.17 -4.53 -5.65
CA LEU A 58 4.30 -4.09 -4.56
C LEU A 58 2.94 -3.58 -5.08
N ALA A 59 2.94 -2.91 -6.23
CA ALA A 59 1.74 -2.49 -6.94
C ALA A 59 1.25 -3.61 -7.88
N GLY A 60 -0.06 -3.79 -7.98
CA GLY A 60 -0.68 -4.76 -8.90
C GLY A 60 -1.13 -6.07 -8.26
N GLN A 61 -0.90 -6.26 -6.96
CA GLN A 61 -1.37 -7.42 -6.19
C GLN A 61 -1.53 -7.04 -4.71
N TRP A 62 -2.50 -7.65 -4.03
CA TRP A 62 -2.60 -7.51 -2.57
C TRP A 62 -1.51 -8.33 -1.89
N PRO A 63 -0.94 -7.83 -0.77
CA PRO A 63 -0.16 -8.68 0.10
C PRO A 63 -1.06 -9.71 0.79
N GLN A 64 -0.42 -10.74 1.34
CA GLN A 64 -1.12 -11.84 1.97
C GLN A 64 -0.57 -12.08 3.37
N PHE A 65 -1.46 -12.51 4.25
CA PHE A 65 -1.05 -13.17 5.48
C PHE A 65 -0.31 -14.47 5.14
N TRP A 66 0.55 -14.97 6.03
CA TRP A 66 1.40 -16.12 5.75
C TRP A 66 0.62 -17.39 5.35
N ALA A 67 -0.61 -17.56 5.87
CA ALA A 67 -1.49 -18.68 5.54
C ALA A 67 -2.31 -18.47 4.23
N GLY A 68 -2.09 -17.37 3.50
CA GLY A 68 -2.59 -17.14 2.14
C GLY A 68 -3.79 -16.21 2.02
N GLN A 69 -4.37 -15.77 3.13
CA GLN A 69 -5.48 -14.80 3.13
C GLN A 69 -5.00 -13.45 2.60
N THR A 70 -5.85 -12.80 1.80
CA THR A 70 -5.62 -11.43 1.36
C THR A 70 -5.68 -10.48 2.55
N LEU A 71 -4.69 -9.60 2.64
CA LEU A 71 -4.70 -8.46 3.54
C LEU A 71 -4.73 -7.19 2.71
N GLY A 72 -5.88 -6.51 2.67
CA GLY A 72 -5.99 -5.23 2.00
C GLY A 72 -5.03 -4.22 2.63
N TRP A 73 -3.97 -3.90 1.90
CA TRP A 73 -3.03 -2.82 2.24
C TRP A 73 -2.84 -2.00 0.97
N ALA A 74 -3.43 -0.81 0.96
CA ALA A 74 -3.44 0.03 -0.23
C ALA A 74 -2.48 1.19 -0.07
N GLY A 75 -1.83 1.54 -1.18
CA GLY A 75 -1.02 2.73 -1.30
C GLY A 75 -1.29 3.43 -2.63
N MET A 76 -1.63 4.71 -2.56
CA MET A 76 -1.79 5.55 -3.75
C MET A 76 -0.97 6.85 -3.61
N ILE A 77 -0.53 7.38 -4.74
CA ILE A 77 0.12 8.68 -4.85
C ILE A 77 -0.62 9.46 -5.93
N ARG A 78 -0.74 10.76 -5.75
CA ARG A 78 -1.33 11.64 -6.75
C ARG A 78 -0.29 12.66 -7.15
N VAL A 79 0.00 12.76 -8.44
CA VAL A 79 1.02 13.65 -9.01
C VAL A 79 0.35 14.55 -10.05
N ASP A 80 0.42 15.87 -9.83
CA ASP A 80 -0.06 16.90 -10.76
C ASP A 80 -1.49 16.71 -11.30
N ASN A 81 -2.46 16.22 -10.50
CA ASN A 81 -3.75 15.84 -11.08
C ASN A 81 -4.18 14.39 -10.90
N THR A 82 -3.17 13.51 -10.87
CA THR A 82 -3.32 12.18 -11.46
C THR A 82 -2.94 11.12 -10.44
N ALA A 83 -3.88 10.24 -10.10
CA ALA A 83 -3.68 9.20 -9.10
C ALA A 83 -3.00 7.94 -9.69
N TYR A 84 -2.06 7.36 -8.95
CA TYR A 84 -1.33 6.14 -9.25
C TYR A 84 -1.31 5.24 -8.01
N THR A 85 -1.31 3.93 -8.23
CA THR A 85 -1.20 2.88 -7.21
C THR A 85 0.26 2.48 -7.04
N TRP A 86 0.78 2.55 -5.81
CA TRP A 86 2.13 2.07 -5.45
C TRP A 86 2.14 0.85 -4.55
N MET A 87 0.99 0.46 -3.98
CA MET A 87 0.84 -0.78 -3.21
C MET A 87 -0.58 -1.32 -3.31
N GLY A 88 -0.71 -2.63 -3.48
CA GLY A 88 -2.01 -3.28 -3.64
C GLY A 88 -2.63 -3.08 -5.02
N VAL A 89 -3.96 -3.20 -5.11
CA VAL A 89 -4.76 -2.88 -6.31
C VAL A 89 -5.93 -1.89 -6.06
N PRO A 90 -5.74 -0.78 -5.30
CA PRO A 90 -6.81 0.17 -4.99
C PRO A 90 -7.24 1.09 -6.15
N GLY A 91 -6.32 1.43 -7.06
CA GLY A 91 -6.47 2.57 -7.96
C GLY A 91 -6.20 2.25 -9.44
N PRO A 92 -6.38 3.25 -10.33
CA PRO A 92 -6.62 3.03 -11.75
C PRO A 92 -5.37 2.68 -12.57
N GLN A 93 -4.19 3.13 -12.17
CA GLN A 93 -2.93 2.91 -12.89
C GLN A 93 -1.81 2.63 -11.91
N LEU A 94 -0.88 1.74 -12.27
CA LEU A 94 0.24 1.36 -11.42
C LEU A 94 1.43 2.30 -11.65
N VAL A 95 2.16 2.60 -10.58
CA VAL A 95 3.54 3.12 -10.72
C VAL A 95 4.46 2.04 -11.27
N THR A 96 5.61 2.42 -11.79
CA THR A 96 6.62 1.47 -12.30
C THR A 96 7.66 1.18 -11.24
N GLN A 97 7.69 -0.03 -10.71
CA GLN A 97 8.76 -0.46 -9.81
C GLN A 97 10.08 -0.61 -10.57
N THR A 98 11.11 0.13 -10.15
CA THR A 98 12.42 0.17 -10.79
C THR A 98 13.43 -0.75 -10.10
N SER A 99 13.34 -0.88 -8.78
CA SER A 99 14.19 -1.82 -8.02
C SER A 99 13.53 -2.29 -6.73
N PHE A 100 14.06 -3.40 -6.23
CA PHE A 100 13.82 -3.90 -4.89
C PHE A 100 15.14 -4.31 -4.23
N GLU A 101 15.34 -3.89 -2.99
CA GLU A 101 16.44 -4.35 -2.15
C GLU A 101 15.93 -4.75 -0.77
N TYR A 102 16.59 -5.74 -0.15
CA TYR A 102 16.27 -6.11 1.22
C TYR A 102 17.52 -6.34 2.07
N THR A 103 17.35 -6.11 3.36
CA THR A 103 18.32 -6.47 4.41
C THR A 103 17.67 -7.44 5.38
N SER A 104 18.35 -7.79 6.47
CA SER A 104 17.75 -8.62 7.52
C SER A 104 16.51 -8.01 8.18
N THR A 105 16.30 -6.69 8.08
CA THR A 105 15.21 -5.99 8.77
C THR A 105 14.38 -5.08 7.86
N LYS A 106 14.74 -4.95 6.58
CA LYS A 106 14.08 -4.02 5.66
C LYS A 106 13.75 -4.67 4.32
N SER A 107 12.59 -4.30 3.78
CA SER A 107 12.20 -4.51 2.38
C SER A 107 11.98 -3.14 1.76
N ILE A 108 12.75 -2.80 0.74
CA ILE A 108 12.80 -1.46 0.15
C ILE A 108 12.44 -1.57 -1.33
N PHE A 109 11.39 -0.87 -1.73
CA PHE A 109 10.94 -0.79 -3.11
C PHE A 109 11.20 0.63 -3.63
N THR A 110 11.86 0.74 -4.77
CA THR A 110 12.01 2.00 -5.49
C THR A 110 11.11 1.98 -6.71
N MET A 111 10.36 3.05 -6.93
CA MET A 111 9.37 3.13 -7.98
C MET A 111 9.37 4.52 -8.62
N ASN A 112 9.00 4.58 -9.88
CA ASN A 112 8.78 5.79 -10.63
C ASN A 112 7.27 6.02 -10.82
N ALA A 113 6.80 7.21 -10.43
CA ALA A 113 5.47 7.71 -10.71
C ALA A 113 5.55 8.85 -11.74
N ALA A 114 4.78 8.70 -12.82
CA ALA A 114 4.60 9.71 -13.88
C ALA A 114 5.89 10.22 -14.56
N ASP A 115 6.98 9.45 -14.52
CA ASP A 115 8.32 9.88 -14.98
C ASP A 115 8.86 11.15 -14.30
N LYS A 116 8.27 11.51 -13.15
CA LYS A 116 8.49 12.77 -12.44
C LYS A 116 8.91 12.58 -11.01
N ILE A 117 8.39 11.54 -10.36
CA ILE A 117 8.55 11.31 -8.93
C ILE A 117 9.16 9.93 -8.69
N GLU A 118 10.17 9.88 -7.82
CA GLU A 118 10.65 8.66 -7.21
C GLU A 118 9.93 8.43 -5.88
N LEU A 119 9.41 7.21 -5.71
CA LEU A 119 8.91 6.68 -4.46
C LEU A 119 9.91 5.67 -3.92
N ARG A 120 10.38 5.87 -2.69
CA ARG A 120 11.14 4.86 -1.95
C ARG A 120 10.32 4.37 -0.76
N VAL A 121 9.79 3.16 -0.88
CA VAL A 121 8.90 2.53 0.10
C VAL A 121 9.70 1.53 0.91
N THR A 122 9.93 1.82 2.19
CA THR A 122 10.65 0.96 3.13
C THR A 122 9.69 0.37 4.14
N PHE A 123 9.59 -0.95 4.14
CA PHE A 123 9.05 -1.72 5.24
C PHE A 123 10.17 -2.07 6.20
N LEU A 124 9.96 -1.86 7.50
CA LEU A 124 10.95 -2.12 8.55
C LEU A 124 10.33 -2.96 9.66
N SER A 125 10.92 -4.13 9.89
CA SER A 125 10.69 -4.94 11.09
C SER A 125 11.80 -4.63 12.10
N PRO A 126 11.54 -3.82 13.14
CA PRO A 126 12.58 -3.41 14.06
C PRO A 126 13.10 -4.60 14.88
N VAL A 127 14.41 -4.63 15.10
CA VAL A 127 15.09 -5.56 16.01
C VAL A 127 15.89 -4.72 16.99
N THR A 128 15.62 -4.87 18.29
CA THR A 128 16.25 -4.09 19.36
C THR A 128 16.79 -5.03 20.44
N PRO A 129 17.90 -5.74 20.18
CA PRO A 129 18.39 -6.80 21.07
C PRO A 129 18.68 -6.34 22.50
N ASP A 130 19.15 -5.09 22.63
CA ASP A 130 19.53 -4.50 23.92
C ASP A 130 18.35 -3.82 24.65
N ASN A 131 17.13 -3.89 24.11
CA ASN A 131 15.94 -3.30 24.72
C ASN A 131 14.75 -4.27 24.64
N ILE A 132 14.56 -5.03 25.73
CA ILE A 132 13.51 -6.05 25.84
C ILE A 132 12.09 -5.48 25.74
N GLU A 133 11.88 -4.24 26.22
CA GLU A 133 10.58 -3.57 26.13
C GLU A 133 10.22 -3.26 24.67
N ARG A 134 11.17 -2.73 23.90
CA ARG A 134 10.97 -2.47 22.46
C ARG A 134 10.86 -3.76 21.66
N GLN A 135 11.57 -4.80 22.07
CA GLN A 135 11.57 -6.10 21.40
C GLN A 135 10.27 -6.89 21.65
N SER A 136 9.53 -6.60 22.72
CA SER A 136 8.26 -7.27 23.03
C SER A 136 7.06 -6.67 22.30
N LEU A 137 7.22 -5.52 21.65
CA LEU A 137 6.18 -4.88 20.85
C LEU A 137 6.00 -5.61 19.51
N ILE A 138 4.74 -5.91 19.16
CA ILE A 138 4.37 -6.54 17.89
C ILE A 138 3.94 -5.43 16.93
N PHE A 139 4.87 -4.99 16.08
CA PHE A 139 4.61 -3.92 15.11
C PHE A 139 5.66 -3.90 14.01
N SER A 140 5.36 -3.17 12.94
CA SER A 140 6.27 -2.87 11.83
C SER A 140 6.07 -1.42 11.38
N TYR A 141 7.06 -0.85 10.72
CA TYR A 141 6.98 0.48 10.14
C TYR A 141 6.85 0.40 8.62
N LEU A 142 6.01 1.29 8.08
CA LEU A 142 6.01 1.67 6.68
C LEU A 142 6.52 3.11 6.57
N ASN A 143 7.58 3.32 5.80
CA ASN A 143 8.13 4.62 5.48
C ASN A 143 8.07 4.84 3.97
N VAL A 144 7.49 5.95 3.53
CA VAL A 144 7.42 6.32 2.12
C VAL A 144 8.13 7.67 1.94
N GLU A 145 9.19 7.65 1.14
CA GLU A 145 9.91 8.86 0.73
C GLU A 145 9.54 9.21 -0.70
N VAL A 146 9.39 10.51 -0.97
CA VAL A 146 8.98 11.06 -2.26
C VAL A 146 10.02 12.09 -2.69
N THR A 147 10.57 11.94 -3.90
CA THR A 147 11.60 12.82 -4.44
C THR A 147 11.27 13.19 -5.89
N SER A 148 11.46 14.45 -6.30
CA SER A 148 11.38 14.84 -7.72
C SER A 148 12.59 14.29 -8.49
N LEU A 149 12.33 13.70 -9.65
CA LEU A 149 13.33 13.15 -10.57
C LEU A 149 13.79 14.17 -11.62
N ASP A 150 12.95 15.15 -11.94
CA ASP A 150 13.20 16.13 -13.00
C ASP A 150 13.68 17.50 -12.48
N GLY A 151 13.74 17.67 -11.16
CA GLY A 151 14.14 18.91 -10.49
C GLY A 151 13.07 20.00 -10.48
N ASN A 152 11.87 19.74 -10.98
CA ASN A 152 10.75 20.68 -10.98
C ASN A 152 9.86 20.50 -9.73
N PRO A 153 9.16 21.56 -9.29
CA PRO A 153 8.13 21.43 -8.28
C PRO A 153 6.92 20.67 -8.84
N HIS A 154 6.40 19.73 -8.05
CA HIS A 154 5.18 18.97 -8.35
C HIS A 154 4.18 19.07 -7.21
N ASP A 155 2.89 19.03 -7.55
CA ASP A 155 1.84 18.86 -6.57
C ASP A 155 1.67 17.37 -6.28
N VAL A 156 2.00 16.96 -5.05
CA VAL A 156 2.03 15.55 -4.65
C VAL A 156 1.20 15.32 -3.40
N GLN A 157 0.30 14.34 -3.48
CA GLN A 157 -0.43 13.81 -2.32
C GLN A 157 -0.16 12.32 -2.19
N LEU A 158 -0.09 11.83 -0.96
CA LEU A 158 0.13 10.42 -0.63
C LEU A 158 -1.05 9.87 0.16
N TYR A 159 -1.37 8.59 -0.06
CA TYR A 159 -2.43 7.86 0.63
C TYR A 159 -1.98 6.46 0.99
N ALA A 160 -2.37 6.00 2.17
CA ALA A 160 -2.29 4.59 2.54
C ALA A 160 -3.43 4.17 3.50
N ASP A 161 -3.98 2.98 3.27
CA ASP A 161 -4.99 2.34 4.13
C ASP A 161 -4.62 0.91 4.48
N ILE A 162 -5.20 0.41 5.56
CA ILE A 162 -5.43 -1.03 5.75
C ILE A 162 -6.93 -1.31 5.67
N SER A 163 -7.32 -2.51 5.27
CA SER A 163 -8.70 -2.99 5.34
C SER A 163 -9.00 -3.69 6.68
N ALA A 164 -10.27 -3.96 6.94
CA ALA A 164 -10.68 -4.77 8.08
C ALA A 164 -10.28 -6.26 7.96
N GLU A 165 -9.75 -6.70 6.82
CA GLU A 165 -9.28 -8.09 6.63
C GLU A 165 -8.09 -8.45 7.54
N TRP A 166 -7.47 -7.46 8.17
CA TRP A 166 -6.40 -7.67 9.14
C TRP A 166 -6.88 -8.23 10.48
N VAL A 167 -8.15 -8.05 10.84
CA VAL A 167 -8.60 -8.20 12.24
C VAL A 167 -9.06 -9.60 12.63
N ALA A 168 -9.34 -10.47 11.65
CA ALA A 168 -9.88 -11.82 11.87
C ALA A 168 -9.81 -12.63 10.57
N GLY A 169 -9.58 -13.95 10.68
CA GLY A 169 -9.59 -14.83 9.51
C GLY A 169 -11.00 -15.13 8.99
N ASP A 170 -12.01 -15.05 9.86
CA ASP A 170 -13.42 -15.14 9.46
C ASP A 170 -13.93 -13.78 8.96
N HIS A 171 -13.85 -13.56 7.64
CA HIS A 171 -14.28 -12.31 7.03
C HIS A 171 -15.82 -12.11 7.03
N SER A 172 -16.61 -13.08 7.50
CA SER A 172 -18.04 -12.87 7.75
C SER A 172 -18.33 -12.22 9.12
N SER A 173 -17.32 -12.19 10.00
CA SER A 173 -17.43 -11.56 11.30
C SER A 173 -17.44 -10.03 11.21
N VAL A 174 -18.13 -9.40 12.16
CA VAL A 174 -18.28 -7.93 12.20
C VAL A 174 -17.00 -7.30 12.71
N ALA A 175 -16.43 -6.37 11.93
CA ALA A 175 -15.36 -5.51 12.38
C ALA A 175 -15.94 -4.25 13.04
N GLN A 176 -15.26 -3.79 14.09
CA GLN A 176 -15.50 -2.53 14.76
C GLN A 176 -14.22 -1.71 14.75
N TRP A 177 -14.36 -0.39 14.75
CA TRP A 177 -13.24 0.52 14.69
C TRP A 177 -13.52 1.82 15.43
N GLU A 178 -12.44 2.53 15.71
CA GLU A 178 -12.46 3.89 16.25
C GLU A 178 -11.27 4.68 15.70
N PHE A 179 -11.45 5.99 15.52
CA PHE A 179 -10.37 6.92 15.19
C PHE A 179 -9.97 7.74 16.42
N GLY A 180 -8.69 8.06 16.54
CA GLY A 180 -8.21 8.91 17.62
C GLY A 180 -6.86 9.56 17.34
N SER A 181 -6.48 10.45 18.25
CA SER A 181 -5.16 11.05 18.26
C SER A 181 -4.60 11.13 19.67
N THR A 182 -3.29 11.00 19.79
CA THR A 182 -2.57 11.16 21.06
C THR A 182 -2.11 12.59 21.28
N ASP A 183 -1.86 12.97 22.54
CA ASP A 183 -1.37 14.31 22.91
C ASP A 183 0.01 14.63 22.31
N ASP A 184 0.83 13.61 22.05
CA ASP A 184 2.14 13.73 21.40
C ASP A 184 2.08 13.71 19.85
N GLY A 185 0.88 13.79 19.29
CA GLY A 185 0.67 14.05 17.87
C GLY A 185 0.73 12.81 16.98
N ILE A 186 0.20 11.67 17.44
CA ILE A 186 -0.02 10.48 16.60
C ILE A 186 -1.51 10.42 16.23
N SER A 187 -1.79 10.25 14.94
CA SER A 187 -3.13 9.92 14.41
C SER A 187 -3.22 8.41 14.25
N TYR A 188 -4.32 7.78 14.71
CA TYR A 188 -4.49 6.34 14.60
C TYR A 188 -5.92 5.92 14.29
N HIS A 189 -6.04 4.86 13.51
CA HIS A 189 -7.23 4.02 13.45
C HIS A 189 -6.98 2.77 14.30
N LYS A 190 -7.90 2.44 15.18
CA LYS A 190 -7.91 1.18 15.91
C LYS A 190 -9.03 0.31 15.36
N VAL A 191 -8.69 -0.92 14.98
CA VAL A 191 -9.60 -1.83 14.27
C VAL A 191 -9.55 -3.21 14.91
N TYR A 192 -10.70 -3.83 15.11
CA TYR A 192 -10.80 -5.11 15.80
C TYR A 192 -12.07 -5.88 15.43
N ARG A 193 -12.07 -7.20 15.66
CA ARG A 193 -13.29 -8.02 15.59
C ARG A 193 -14.24 -7.61 16.72
N GLN A 194 -15.48 -7.26 16.41
CA GLN A 194 -16.44 -6.78 17.41
C GLN A 194 -16.67 -7.82 18.52
N THR A 195 -16.89 -9.08 18.14
CA THR A 195 -16.89 -10.19 19.09
C THR A 195 -15.46 -10.70 19.22
N GLN A 196 -14.84 -10.52 20.38
CA GLN A 196 -13.49 -11.02 20.62
C GLN A 196 -13.51 -12.49 21.03
N LEU A 197 -12.82 -13.35 20.28
CA LEU A 197 -12.68 -14.78 20.63
C LEU A 197 -11.25 -15.03 21.09
N LEU A 198 -11.01 -14.77 22.37
CA LEU A 198 -9.67 -14.83 22.96
C LEU A 198 -9.03 -16.21 22.74
N PHE A 199 -7.78 -16.19 22.28
CA PHE A 199 -6.97 -17.39 22.00
C PHE A 199 -7.56 -18.32 20.94
N SER A 200 -8.41 -17.80 20.06
CA SER A 200 -8.88 -18.53 18.88
C SER A 200 -8.31 -17.95 17.60
N GLU A 201 -8.34 -18.77 16.56
CA GLU A 201 -7.85 -18.41 15.23
C GLU A 201 -8.70 -19.05 14.14
N THR A 202 -8.79 -18.35 13.02
CA THR A 202 -9.38 -18.84 11.77
C THR A 202 -8.30 -18.81 10.69
N ALA A 203 -7.92 -19.99 10.18
CA ALA A 203 -6.81 -20.14 9.23
C ALA A 203 -5.52 -19.44 9.70
N ASP A 204 -5.17 -19.65 10.98
CA ASP A 204 -3.97 -19.13 11.64
C ASP A 204 -3.93 -17.60 11.84
N GLN A 205 -5.01 -16.88 11.51
CA GLN A 205 -5.20 -15.49 11.92
C GLN A 205 -5.96 -15.43 13.23
N ALA A 206 -5.49 -14.61 14.17
CA ALA A 206 -6.17 -14.39 15.44
C ALA A 206 -7.56 -13.77 15.24
N ASP A 207 -8.57 -14.32 15.92
CA ASP A 207 -9.92 -13.73 15.99
C ASP A 207 -10.10 -12.84 17.23
N TRP A 208 -8.99 -12.27 17.70
CA TRP A 208 -8.88 -11.44 18.89
C TRP A 208 -7.73 -10.44 18.77
N GLY A 209 -7.74 -9.43 19.64
CA GLY A 209 -6.76 -8.36 19.67
C GLY A 209 -7.24 -7.09 18.97
N ASN A 210 -6.34 -6.10 18.92
CA ASN A 210 -6.58 -4.79 18.32
C ASN A 210 -5.43 -4.45 17.38
N TRP A 211 -5.77 -4.02 16.17
CA TRP A 211 -4.83 -3.45 15.22
C TRP A 211 -4.81 -1.94 15.35
N TYR A 212 -3.62 -1.35 15.24
CA TYR A 212 -3.44 0.09 15.18
C TYR A 212 -2.75 0.45 13.86
N TRP A 213 -3.43 1.22 13.02
CA TRP A 213 -2.85 1.86 11.84
C TRP A 213 -2.60 3.32 12.17
N SER A 214 -1.34 3.71 12.30
CA SER A 214 -0.98 5.01 12.86
C SER A 214 0.10 5.73 12.09
N THR A 215 0.06 7.05 12.15
CA THR A 215 1.07 7.94 11.58
C THR A 215 1.18 9.22 12.39
N LYS A 216 2.28 9.95 12.23
CA LYS A 216 2.43 11.26 12.88
C LYS A 216 1.41 12.24 12.31
N ASN A 217 0.64 12.88 13.18
CA ASN A 217 -0.24 13.97 12.81
C ASN A 217 0.61 15.19 12.39
N ARG A 218 0.42 15.63 11.16
CA ARG A 218 1.13 16.76 10.55
C ARG A 218 0.11 17.67 9.87
N ASN A 219 0.48 18.92 9.66
CA ASN A 219 -0.36 19.83 8.88
C ASN A 219 -0.61 19.24 7.48
N GLY A 220 -1.87 19.22 7.05
CA GLY A 220 -2.30 18.59 5.80
C GLY A 220 -2.71 17.12 5.92
N LEU A 221 -2.42 16.44 7.04
CA LEU A 221 -2.88 15.07 7.24
C LEU A 221 -4.41 15.02 7.33
N THR A 222 -5.01 14.18 6.51
CA THR A 222 -6.43 13.85 6.53
C THR A 222 -6.63 12.36 6.78
N HIS A 223 -7.78 12.00 7.32
CA HIS A 223 -8.11 10.61 7.65
C HIS A 223 -9.54 10.30 7.23
N GLN A 224 -9.85 9.03 7.02
CA GLN A 224 -11.22 8.58 6.83
C GLN A 224 -11.34 7.08 7.07
N SER A 225 -12.44 6.66 7.72
CA SER A 225 -12.87 5.26 7.75
C SER A 225 -14.18 5.12 6.97
N GLY A 226 -14.40 3.95 6.36
CA GLY A 226 -15.61 3.66 5.58
C GLY A 226 -15.36 2.59 4.53
N SER A 227 -16.27 2.45 3.57
CA SER A 227 -16.10 1.46 2.50
C SER A 227 -14.93 1.82 1.58
N ASP A 228 -14.16 0.82 1.14
CA ASP A 228 -13.04 0.95 0.21
C ASP A 228 -13.30 1.90 -0.97
N LYS A 229 -14.45 1.76 -1.64
CA LYS A 229 -14.83 2.60 -2.79
C LYS A 229 -14.97 4.08 -2.45
N ILE A 230 -15.53 4.39 -1.28
CA ILE A 230 -15.74 5.77 -0.84
C ILE A 230 -14.40 6.38 -0.43
N VAL A 231 -13.67 5.71 0.46
CA VAL A 231 -12.42 6.26 1.03
C VAL A 231 -11.34 6.40 -0.04
N ARG A 232 -11.11 5.35 -0.85
CA ARG A 232 -10.13 5.40 -1.93
C ARG A 232 -10.58 6.34 -3.04
N GLY A 233 -11.89 6.41 -3.31
CA GLY A 233 -12.48 7.35 -4.26
C GLY A 233 -12.29 8.82 -3.88
N ALA A 234 -12.43 9.16 -2.59
CA ALA A 234 -12.18 10.51 -2.09
C ALA A 234 -10.74 10.95 -2.42
N PHE A 235 -9.75 10.10 -2.11
CA PHE A 235 -8.35 10.40 -2.45
C PHE A 235 -8.11 10.52 -3.96
N ILE A 236 -8.63 9.59 -4.77
CA ILE A 236 -8.43 9.60 -6.23
C ILE A 236 -8.96 10.92 -6.84
N ASN A 237 -10.11 11.39 -6.38
CA ASN A 237 -10.76 12.57 -6.93
C ASN A 237 -10.18 13.87 -6.39
N ASN A 238 -9.89 13.92 -5.10
CA ASN A 238 -9.62 15.17 -4.38
C ASN A 238 -8.15 15.32 -3.92
N GLY A 239 -7.39 14.23 -3.88
CA GLY A 239 -6.04 14.18 -3.30
C GLY A 239 -6.03 14.21 -1.76
N ASN A 240 -7.19 14.21 -1.11
CA ASN A 240 -7.33 14.21 0.34
C ASN A 240 -8.55 13.38 0.79
N LEU A 241 -8.69 13.19 2.10
CA LEU A 241 -9.80 12.49 2.73
C LEU A 241 -10.72 13.45 3.49
N ASP A 242 -11.95 13.01 3.75
CA ASP A 242 -13.01 13.88 4.26
C ASP A 242 -12.93 14.19 5.77
N ASN A 243 -11.97 13.62 6.50
CA ASN A 243 -11.88 13.70 7.97
C ASN A 243 -13.13 13.19 8.67
N THR A 244 -13.62 12.03 8.22
CA THR A 244 -14.83 11.40 8.76
C THR A 244 -14.58 10.01 9.28
N GLU A 245 -15.32 9.67 10.32
CA GLU A 245 -15.39 8.32 10.86
C GLU A 245 -16.75 7.69 10.52
N ASP A 246 -16.72 6.56 9.83
CA ASP A 246 -17.92 5.75 9.62
C ASP A 246 -18.28 5.04 10.92
N THR A 247 -19.54 5.11 11.36
CA THR A 247 -20.02 4.48 12.60
C THR A 247 -20.88 3.24 12.36
N ASN A 248 -21.07 2.86 11.09
CA ASN A 248 -21.83 1.68 10.70
C ASN A 248 -20.90 0.45 10.61
N PHE A 249 -20.70 -0.20 11.76
CA PHE A 249 -19.93 -1.44 11.86
C PHE A 249 -20.57 -2.59 11.08
N ARG A 250 -19.75 -3.41 10.42
CA ARG A 250 -20.23 -4.40 9.44
C ARG A 250 -19.30 -5.60 9.30
N PRO A 251 -19.78 -6.71 8.71
CA PRO A 251 -18.92 -7.82 8.30
C PRO A 251 -17.73 -7.35 7.46
N ILE A 252 -16.55 -7.90 7.70
CA ILE A 252 -15.29 -7.54 7.02
C ILE A 252 -15.44 -7.60 5.49
N ASN A 253 -16.14 -8.61 4.98
CA ASN A 253 -16.39 -8.80 3.55
C ASN A 253 -17.56 -7.99 2.96
N ARG A 254 -18.23 -7.13 3.75
CA ARG A 254 -19.33 -6.28 3.29
C ARG A 254 -18.86 -4.84 3.11
N ASP A 255 -18.82 -4.37 1.87
CA ASP A 255 -18.32 -3.04 1.51
C ASP A 255 -16.93 -2.74 2.09
N PHE A 256 -16.07 -3.75 2.21
CA PHE A 256 -14.68 -3.73 2.68
C PHE A 256 -14.30 -2.46 3.47
N PRO A 257 -14.52 -2.43 4.80
CA PRO A 257 -14.12 -1.28 5.60
C PRO A 257 -12.61 -1.05 5.49
N VAL A 258 -12.20 0.19 5.23
CA VAL A 258 -10.80 0.61 5.16
C VAL A 258 -10.54 1.82 6.04
N PHE A 259 -9.28 2.00 6.40
CA PHE A 259 -8.81 2.95 7.40
C PHE A 259 -7.68 3.79 6.84
N GLY A 260 -8.05 4.87 6.16
CA GLY A 260 -7.14 5.67 5.34
C GLY A 260 -6.49 6.83 6.11
N HIS A 261 -5.25 7.09 5.75
CA HIS A 261 -4.55 8.35 5.99
C HIS A 261 -4.09 8.94 4.65
N SER A 262 -4.13 10.26 4.50
CA SER A 262 -3.61 10.97 3.34
C SER A 262 -2.96 12.29 3.72
N ILE A 263 -1.91 12.69 3.00
CA ILE A 263 -1.19 13.96 3.19
C ILE A 263 -0.77 14.57 1.85
#